data_AF-A0A964E378-F1
#
_entry.id   AF-A0A964E378-F1
#
_cell.length_a   1.000
_cell.length_b   1.000
_cell.length_c   1.000
_cell.angle_alpha   90.00
_cell.angle_beta   90.00
_cell.angle_gamma   90.00
#
_symmetry.space_group_name_H-M   'P 1'
#
loop_
_entity.id
_entity.type
_entity.pdbx_description
1 polymer ?
#
loop_
_entity_poly.entity_id
_entity_poly.type
_entity_poly.pdbx_seq_one_letter_code
_entity_poly.pdbx_strand_id
1 'polypeptide(L)'
;MTILTETSDTRFAPTAGTQAIDFLGLTLVANAVKRLVAFVRVERQSARARLQMVRELNTYTDRELAELGLTRFEIRAVAAGTYRA
;
A
#
# COMPACT_ATOMS: atom_id res chain seq x y z
N MET A 1 43.58 -63.33 11.62
CA MET A 1 42.14 -63.04 11.75
C MET A 1 41.97 -62.00 12.86
N THR A 2 42.04 -60.70 12.54
CA THR A 2 41.56 -59.58 13.39
C THR A 2 41.23 -58.35 12.52
N ILE A 3 39.99 -58.37 12.03
CA ILE A 3 38.98 -57.32 11.79
C ILE A 3 39.42 -55.83 11.72
N LEU A 4 39.01 -55.22 10.58
CA LEU A 4 38.89 -53.80 10.19
C LEU A 4 38.02 -53.00 11.21
N THR A 5 38.09 -51.69 11.45
CA THR A 5 37.88 -50.55 10.54
C THR A 5 38.06 -49.26 11.37
N GLU A 6 38.78 -48.27 10.84
CA GLU A 6 38.61 -46.87 11.23
C GLU A 6 37.18 -46.42 10.91
N THR A 7 36.43 -45.96 11.92
CA THR A 7 35.20 -45.19 11.72
C THR A 7 35.45 -43.76 12.18
N SER A 8 35.83 -42.91 11.24
CA SER A 8 35.82 -41.46 11.37
C SER A 8 34.37 -41.01 11.55
N ASP A 9 34.01 -40.57 12.75
CA ASP A 9 32.68 -40.07 13.08
C ASP A 9 32.57 -38.59 12.66
N THR A 10 32.26 -38.36 11.37
CA THR A 10 31.91 -37.03 10.84
C THR A 10 30.42 -36.78 10.98
N ARG A 11 29.92 -36.67 12.21
CA ARG A 11 28.54 -36.27 12.47
C ARG A 11 28.54 -34.96 13.23
N PHE A 12 28.58 -33.85 12.50
CA PHE A 12 27.94 -32.56 12.79
C PHE A 12 28.47 -31.51 11.80
N ALA A 13 28.13 -31.68 10.52
CA ALA A 13 28.18 -30.56 9.58
C ALA A 13 26.87 -29.77 9.78
N PRO A 14 26.90 -28.47 10.12
CA PRO A 14 25.68 -27.66 10.10
C PRO A 14 25.15 -27.66 8.66
N THR A 15 23.96 -28.23 8.46
CA THR A 15 23.29 -28.27 7.17
C THR A 15 23.06 -26.82 6.71
N ALA A 16 23.88 -26.36 5.77
CA ALA A 16 23.82 -25.02 5.17
C ALA A 16 22.48 -24.72 4.45
N GLY A 17 21.52 -25.66 4.47
CA GLY A 17 20.21 -25.55 3.84
C GLY A 17 19.13 -24.84 4.66
N THR A 18 19.31 -24.63 5.97
CA THR A 18 18.25 -24.03 6.81
C THR A 18 18.21 -22.50 6.75
N GLN A 19 19.25 -21.83 6.24
CA GLN A 19 19.34 -20.35 6.28
C GLN A 19 18.87 -19.64 4.99
N ALA A 20 18.53 -20.37 3.93
CA ALA A 20 18.20 -19.76 2.63
C ALA A 20 16.72 -19.36 2.50
N ILE A 21 15.84 -19.88 3.36
CA ILE A 21 14.39 -19.65 3.28
C ILE A 21 14.01 -18.27 3.88
N ASP A 22 14.85 -17.71 4.76
CA ASP A 22 14.41 -16.63 5.64
C ASP A 22 14.68 -15.20 5.13
N PHE A 23 15.62 -15.00 4.21
CA PHE A 23 15.98 -13.63 3.78
C PHE A 23 15.17 -13.12 2.57
N LEU A 24 14.94 -13.98 1.57
CA LEU A 24 14.21 -13.60 0.35
C LEU A 24 12.69 -13.53 0.59
N GLY A 25 12.14 -14.42 1.40
CA GLY A 25 10.73 -14.37 1.79
C GLY A 25 10.39 -13.12 2.62
N LEU A 26 11.24 -12.80 3.60
CA LEU A 26 11.05 -11.65 4.48
C LEU A 26 11.14 -10.32 3.72
N THR A 27 12.08 -10.20 2.77
CA THR A 27 12.24 -8.99 1.95
C THR A 27 11.07 -8.76 0.99
N LEU A 28 10.50 -9.82 0.41
CA LEU A 28 9.32 -9.72 -0.45
C LEU A 28 8.09 -9.22 0.33
N VAL A 29 7.83 -9.80 1.51
CA VAL A 29 6.72 -9.39 2.38
C VAL A 29 6.91 -7.94 2.85
N ALA A 30 8.12 -7.57 3.28
CA ALA A 30 8.42 -6.21 3.69
C ALA A 30 8.19 -5.18 2.56
N ASN A 31 8.55 -5.52 1.32
CA ASN A 31 8.31 -4.65 0.17
C ASN A 31 6.82 -4.52 -0.17
N ALA A 32 6.05 -5.61 -0.07
CA ALA A 32 4.60 -5.59 -0.25
C ALA A 32 3.91 -4.69 0.79
N VAL A 33 4.29 -4.81 2.07
CA VAL A 33 3.76 -3.96 3.15
C VAL A 33 4.11 -2.49 2.93
N LYS A 34 5.37 -2.17 2.55
CA LYS A 34 5.76 -0.79 2.23
C LYS A 34 4.93 -0.19 1.11
N ARG A 35 4.69 -0.95 0.03
CA ARG A 35 3.85 -0.54 -1.09
C ARG A 35 2.41 -0.33 -0.67
N LEU A 36 1.84 -1.23 0.13
CA LEU A 36 0.48 -1.09 0.65
C LEU A 36 0.34 0.15 1.54
N VAL A 37 1.29 0.40 2.44
CA VAL A 37 1.29 1.60 3.29
C VAL A 37 1.38 2.87 2.44
N ALA A 38 2.26 2.88 1.42
CA ALA A 38 2.36 4.01 0.49
C ALA A 38 1.03 4.24 -0.26
N PHE A 39 0.42 3.17 -0.77
CA PHE A 39 -0.88 3.23 -1.43
C PHE A 39 -1.98 3.80 -0.50
N VAL A 40 -2.10 3.27 0.71
CA VAL A 40 -3.08 3.75 1.70
C VAL A 40 -2.84 5.21 2.07
N ARG A 41 -1.58 5.67 2.13
CA ARG A 41 -1.25 7.09 2.37
C ARG A 41 -1.73 7.97 1.21
N VAL A 42 -1.47 7.57 -0.03
CA VAL A 42 -1.92 8.29 -1.22
C VAL A 42 -3.45 8.36 -1.26
N GLU A 43 -4.15 7.25 -1.02
CA GLU A 43 -5.62 7.21 -0.93
C GLU A 43 -6.18 8.09 0.19
N ARG A 44 -5.55 8.09 1.37
CA ARG A 44 -5.97 8.99 2.45
C ARG A 44 -5.75 10.46 2.10
N GLN A 45 -4.66 10.79 1.42
CA GLN A 45 -4.37 12.15 0.99
C GLN A 45 -5.39 12.62 -0.06
N SER A 46 -5.71 11.77 -1.03
CA SER A 46 -6.73 12.05 -2.04
C SER A 46 -8.10 12.26 -1.37
N ALA A 47 -8.51 11.38 -0.44
CA ALA A 47 -9.77 11.53 0.30
C ALA A 47 -9.84 12.85 1.09
N ARG A 48 -8.74 13.26 1.73
CA ARG A 48 -8.67 14.54 2.44
C ARG A 48 -8.84 15.73 1.50
N ALA A 49 -8.15 15.70 0.35
CA ALA A 49 -8.26 16.76 -0.66
C ALA A 49 -9.71 16.88 -1.19
N ARG A 50 -10.38 15.74 -1.46
CA ARG A 50 -11.80 15.74 -1.88
C ARG A 50 -12.70 16.37 -0.83
N LEU A 51 -12.52 16.04 0.46
CA LEU A 51 -13.30 16.63 1.54
C LEU A 51 -13.07 18.14 1.67
N GLN A 52 -11.82 18.59 1.48
CA GLN A 52 -11.50 20.01 1.48
C GLN A 52 -12.20 20.73 0.33
N MET A 53 -12.14 20.19 -0.90
CA MET A 53 -12.87 20.75 -2.05
C MET A 53 -14.38 20.83 -1.80
N VAL A 54 -14.98 19.79 -1.21
CA VAL A 54 -16.41 19.82 -0.87
C VAL A 54 -16.71 20.93 0.15
N ARG A 55 -15.85 21.13 1.15
CA ARG A 55 -16.03 22.20 2.14
C ARG A 55 -15.92 23.57 1.50
N GLU A 56 -14.90 23.79 0.69
CA GLU A 56 -14.69 25.04 -0.05
C GLU A 56 -15.88 25.32 -0.99
N LEU A 57 -16.31 24.35 -1.80
CA LEU A 57 -17.47 24.54 -2.68
C LEU A 57 -18.78 24.79 -1.91
N ASN A 58 -18.92 24.27 -0.69
CA ASN A 58 -20.09 24.53 0.15
C ASN A 58 -20.10 25.93 0.79
N THR A 59 -19.00 26.68 0.77
CA THR A 59 -19.01 28.07 1.25
C THR A 59 -19.63 29.03 0.24
N TYR A 60 -19.70 28.65 -1.03
CA TYR A 60 -20.34 29.43 -2.08
C TYR A 60 -21.87 29.38 -1.95
N THR A 61 -22.50 30.51 -2.25
CA THR A 61 -23.94 30.62 -2.41
C THR A 61 -24.40 29.93 -3.70
N ASP A 62 -25.68 29.57 -3.78
CA ASP A 62 -26.23 28.93 -4.98
C ASP A 62 -26.11 29.81 -6.23
N ARG A 63 -26.10 31.14 -6.06
CA ARG A 63 -25.86 32.09 -7.15
C ARG A 63 -24.41 32.01 -7.66
N GLU A 64 -23.44 32.03 -6.76
CA GLU A 64 -22.02 31.93 -7.13
C GLU A 64 -21.70 30.56 -7.75
N LEU A 65 -22.33 29.49 -7.26
CA LEU A 65 -22.23 28.16 -7.89
C LEU A 65 -22.82 28.17 -9.30
N ALA A 66 -23.96 28.82 -9.51
CA ALA A 66 -24.57 28.93 -10.84
C ALA A 66 -23.70 29.76 -11.81
N GLU A 67 -23.01 30.78 -11.34
CA GLU A 67 -22.02 31.54 -12.14
C GLU A 67 -20.84 30.66 -12.58
N LEU A 68 -20.50 29.63 -11.79
CA LEU A 68 -19.52 28.60 -12.15
C LEU A 68 -20.10 27.48 -13.03
N GLY A 69 -21.40 27.53 -13.37
CA GLY A 69 -22.08 26.48 -14.13
C GLY A 69 -22.32 25.21 -13.30
N LEU A 70 -22.36 25.32 -11.98
CA LEU A 70 -22.53 24.21 -11.05
C LEU A 70 -23.79 24.36 -10.21
N THR A 71 -24.35 23.23 -9.80
CA THR A 71 -25.41 23.13 -8.81
C THR A 71 -24.88 22.51 -7.51
N ARG A 72 -25.59 22.75 -6.41
CA ARG A 72 -25.25 22.19 -5.08
C ARG A 72 -25.11 20.66 -5.11
N PHE A 73 -25.92 19.99 -5.94
CA PHE A 73 -25.96 18.54 -6.08
C PHE A 73 -24.69 17.99 -6.76
N GLU A 74 -24.04 18.78 -7.61
CA GLU A 74 -22.88 18.37 -8.39
C GLU A 74 -21.55 18.50 -7.63
N ILE A 75 -21.53 19.25 -6.52
CA ILE A 75 -20.31 19.46 -5.69
C ILE A 75 -19.59 18.14 -5.38
N ARG A 76 -20.34 17.07 -5.05
CA ARG A 76 -19.74 15.77 -4.77
C ARG A 76 -19.13 15.11 -6.01
N ALA A 77 -19.78 15.23 -7.16
CA ALA A 77 -19.28 14.68 -8.42
C ALA A 77 -18.03 15.45 -8.90
N VAL A 78 -18.03 16.78 -8.73
CA VAL A 78 -16.86 17.63 -9.04
C VAL A 78 -15.69 17.27 -8.15
N ALA A 79 -15.89 17.22 -6.83
CA ALA A 79 -14.82 16.84 -5.89
C ALA A 79 -14.33 15.40 -6.10
N ALA A 80 -15.19 14.50 -6.57
CA ALA A 80 -14.79 13.13 -6.91
C ALA A 80 -14.05 13.02 -8.26
N GLY A 81 -14.06 14.07 -9.08
CA GLY A 81 -13.51 14.06 -10.44
C GLY A 81 -14.37 13.26 -11.43
N THR A 82 -15.63 12.98 -11.09
CA THR A 82 -16.57 12.21 -11.93
C THR A 82 -17.60 13.10 -12.64
N TYR A 83 -17.55 14.41 -12.42
CA TYR A 83 -18.42 15.38 -13.07
C TYR A 83 -18.22 15.39 -14.59
N ARG A 84 -19.32 15.46 -15.32
CA ARG A 84 -19.38 15.63 -16.78
C ARG A 84 -20.41 16.73 -17.06
N ALA A 85 -19.95 17.82 -17.67
CA ALA A 85 -20.77 18.94 -18.10
C ALA A 85 -21.54 18.63 -19.38
#